data_AF-A0A060VNY2-F1
#
_entry.id   AF-A0A060VNY2-F1
#
_cell.length_a   1.000
_cell.length_b   1.000
_cell.length_c   1.000
_cell.angle_alpha   90.00
_cell.angle_beta   90.00
_cell.angle_gamma   90.00
#
_symmetry.space_group_name_H-M   'P 1'
#
loop_
_entity.id
_entity.type
_entity.pdbx_description
1 polymer ?
#
loop_
_entity_poly.entity_id
_entity_poly.type
_entity_poly.pdbx_seq_one_letter_code
_entity_poly.pdbx_strand_id
1 'polypeptide(L)'
;MDEINPHYRFMNWRRRIREVRAVRYRERFKRMMRDGEVLSYQGNSDEVGCYVAPRPLSKGNCYFEVTIIDTGVRGMIVVGLVPQYYKLDHQPGWLPHSVAYHADDGKLYNGNTIGQQFGPKCNCGDRIGCGIYLGAFEDRQTTVFFTKNGKEVS
;
A
#
# COMPACT_ATOMS: atom_id res chain seq x y z
N MET A 1 -20.28 -44.36 -18.62
CA MET A 1 -19.83 -43.50 -17.49
C MET A 1 -18.45 -43.02 -17.87
N ASP A 2 -18.35 -41.79 -18.38
CA ASP A 2 -17.10 -41.28 -18.93
C ASP A 2 -16.11 -41.00 -17.79
N GLU A 3 -15.03 -41.79 -17.76
CA GLU A 3 -13.89 -41.55 -16.88
C GLU A 3 -13.21 -40.24 -17.29
N ILE A 4 -13.44 -39.19 -16.52
CA ILE A 4 -12.81 -37.89 -16.74
C ILE A 4 -11.29 -38.05 -16.58
N ASN A 5 -10.58 -37.88 -17.70
CA ASN A 5 -9.13 -38.00 -17.80
C ASN A 5 -8.42 -37.17 -16.70
N PRO A 6 -7.59 -37.80 -15.82
CA PRO A 6 -6.90 -37.12 -14.72
C PRO A 6 -5.99 -35.97 -15.18
N HIS A 7 -5.49 -36.01 -16.42
CA HIS A 7 -4.72 -34.91 -17.01
C HIS A 7 -5.54 -33.64 -17.18
N TYR A 8 -6.83 -33.77 -17.54
CA TYR A 8 -7.76 -32.66 -17.67
C TYR A 8 -8.10 -32.03 -16.31
N ARG A 9 -8.25 -32.85 -15.25
CA ARG A 9 -8.41 -32.37 -13.87
C ARG A 9 -7.19 -31.57 -13.40
N PHE A 10 -5.98 -32.05 -13.68
CA PHE A 10 -4.74 -31.37 -13.28
C PHE A 10 -4.53 -30.04 -14.02
N MET A 11 -4.85 -29.99 -15.32
CA MET A 11 -4.80 -28.75 -16.11
C MET A 11 -5.82 -27.72 -15.61
N ASN A 12 -7.06 -28.13 -15.33
CA ASN A 12 -8.08 -27.25 -14.76
C ASN A 12 -7.70 -26.74 -13.37
N TRP A 13 -7.09 -27.57 -12.53
CA TRP A 13 -6.55 -27.17 -11.24
C TRP A 13 -5.46 -26.09 -11.37
N ARG A 14 -4.49 -26.28 -12.27
CA ARG A 14 -3.44 -25.28 -12.55
C ARG A 14 -4.01 -23.97 -13.09
N ARG A 15 -5.01 -24.04 -13.98
CA ARG A 15 -5.69 -22.86 -14.53
C ARG A 15 -6.41 -22.08 -13.43
N ARG A 16 -7.15 -22.78 -12.57
CA ARG A 16 -7.84 -22.21 -11.42
C ARG A 16 -6.88 -21.60 -10.39
N ILE A 17 -5.73 -22.23 -10.11
CA ILE A 17 -4.67 -21.62 -9.26
C ILE A 17 -4.13 -20.34 -9.89
N ARG A 18 -3.87 -20.35 -11.20
CA ARG A 18 -3.38 -19.16 -11.93
C ARG A 18 -4.41 -18.03 -11.90
N GLU A 19 -5.69 -18.32 -12.11
CA GLU A 19 -6.77 -17.34 -12.01
C GLU A 19 -6.90 -16.77 -10.59
N VAL A 20 -6.90 -17.63 -9.56
CA VAL A 20 -6.94 -17.18 -8.16
C VAL A 20 -5.73 -16.29 -7.84
N ARG A 21 -4.53 -16.65 -8.31
CA ARG A 21 -3.33 -15.79 -8.19
C ARG A 21 -3.48 -14.48 -8.97
N ALA A 22 -4.01 -14.51 -10.18
CA ALA A 22 -4.19 -13.32 -11.01
C ALA A 22 -5.20 -12.34 -10.40
N VAL A 23 -6.27 -12.83 -9.76
CA VAL A 23 -7.21 -12.02 -8.98
C VAL A 23 -6.53 -11.43 -7.74
N ARG A 24 -5.62 -12.18 -7.11
CA ARG A 24 -4.86 -11.75 -5.93
C ARG A 24 -3.97 -10.53 -6.19
N TYR A 25 -3.44 -10.39 -7.41
CA TYR A 25 -2.48 -9.36 -7.78
C TYR A 25 -3.07 -8.24 -8.64
N ARG A 26 -4.32 -7.86 -8.38
CA ARG A 26 -4.93 -6.67 -9.00
C ARG A 26 -4.76 -5.48 -8.07
N GLU A 27 -4.54 -4.31 -8.66
CA GLU A 27 -4.65 -3.07 -7.92
C GLU A 27 -6.08 -2.89 -7.42
N ARG A 28 -6.21 -2.19 -6.29
CA ARG A 28 -7.49 -1.91 -5.67
C ARG A 28 -7.52 -0.44 -5.31
N PHE A 29 -8.53 0.28 -5.76
CA PHE A 29 -8.67 1.69 -5.43
C PHE A 29 -10.12 2.12 -5.32
N LYS A 30 -10.34 3.20 -4.57
CA LYS A 30 -11.63 3.87 -4.42
C LYS A 30 -11.37 5.37 -4.40
N ARG A 31 -12.13 6.15 -5.19
CA ARG A 31 -12.00 7.62 -5.30
C ARG A 31 -10.58 8.09 -5.66
N MET A 32 -9.89 7.27 -6.45
CA MET A 32 -8.59 7.59 -7.04
C MET A 32 -8.70 7.39 -8.54
N MET A 33 -8.08 8.28 -9.31
CA MET A 33 -7.79 8.08 -10.73
C MET A 33 -6.30 7.75 -10.88
N ARG A 34 -5.99 6.85 -11.80
CA ARG A 34 -4.62 6.49 -12.14
C ARG A 34 -4.38 6.80 -13.62
N ASP A 35 -3.37 7.62 -13.89
CA ASP A 35 -2.84 7.87 -15.23
C ASP A 35 -1.34 7.54 -15.24
N GLY A 36 -1.00 6.39 -15.82
CA GLY A 36 0.36 5.83 -15.73
C GLY A 36 0.79 5.58 -14.27
N GLU A 37 1.76 6.37 -13.80
CA GLU A 37 2.28 6.35 -12.42
C GLU A 37 1.67 7.44 -11.53
N VAL A 38 0.88 8.35 -12.11
CA VAL A 38 0.24 9.45 -11.39
C VAL A 38 -1.07 8.95 -10.76
N LEU A 39 -1.22 9.23 -9.48
CA LEU A 39 -2.47 9.00 -8.74
C LEU A 39 -3.08 10.35 -8.36
N SER A 40 -4.36 10.52 -8.68
CA SER A 40 -5.11 11.74 -8.37
C SER A 40 -6.35 11.40 -7.55
N TYR A 41 -6.60 12.17 -6.50
CA TYR A 41 -7.82 12.05 -5.71
C TYR A 41 -9.04 12.53 -6.51
N GLN A 42 -10.16 11.80 -6.41
CA GLN A 42 -11.41 12.05 -7.15
C GLN A 42 -12.65 11.93 -6.25
N GLY A 43 -12.49 12.07 -4.93
CA GLY A 43 -13.60 12.05 -3.98
C GLY A 43 -14.13 13.43 -3.65
N ASN A 44 -15.20 13.48 -2.87
CA ASN A 44 -15.71 14.71 -2.27
C ASN A 44 -15.00 15.01 -0.93
N SER A 45 -15.02 16.27 -0.46
CA SER A 45 -14.17 16.78 0.64
C SER A 45 -14.13 15.98 1.96
N ASP A 46 -15.13 15.15 2.23
CA ASP A 46 -15.32 14.34 3.43
C ASP A 46 -14.97 12.85 3.22
N GLU A 47 -14.62 12.44 2.00
CA GLU A 47 -14.38 11.06 1.66
C GLU A 47 -12.89 10.69 1.59
N VAL A 48 -12.56 9.47 2.02
CA VAL A 48 -11.21 8.93 1.82
C VAL A 48 -11.07 8.27 0.45
N GLY A 49 -10.02 8.66 -0.27
CA GLY A 49 -9.51 7.94 -1.43
C GLY A 49 -8.33 7.05 -1.04
N CYS A 50 -8.27 5.85 -1.58
CA CYS A 50 -7.20 4.90 -1.27
C CYS A 50 -6.82 4.10 -2.51
N TYR A 51 -5.52 3.88 -2.67
CA TYR A 51 -4.94 3.02 -3.70
C TYR A 51 -4.06 1.96 -3.03
N VAL A 52 -4.23 0.70 -3.43
CA VAL A 52 -3.41 -0.43 -2.99
C VAL A 52 -2.80 -1.09 -4.22
N ALA A 53 -1.46 -1.11 -4.24
CA ALA A 53 -0.67 -1.68 -5.33
C ALA A 53 -0.95 -3.18 -5.52
N PRO A 54 -0.79 -3.71 -6.75
CA PRO A 54 -1.12 -5.10 -7.05
C PRO A 54 -0.19 -6.12 -6.40
N ARG A 55 1.06 -5.75 -6.08
CA ARG A 55 2.06 -6.69 -5.56
C ARG A 55 2.57 -6.23 -4.19
N PRO A 56 2.72 -7.15 -3.22
CA PRO A 56 3.34 -6.81 -1.95
C PRO A 56 4.84 -6.54 -2.14
N LEU A 57 5.43 -5.85 -1.17
CA LEU A 57 6.88 -5.80 -1.05
C LEU A 57 7.46 -7.19 -0.80
N SER A 58 8.70 -7.39 -1.23
CA SER A 58 9.44 -8.65 -1.14
C SER A 58 10.94 -8.38 -1.03
N LYS A 59 11.75 -9.43 -0.80
CA LYS A 59 13.23 -9.29 -0.78
C LYS A 59 13.80 -8.65 -2.06
N GLY A 60 13.17 -8.88 -3.22
CA GLY A 60 13.61 -8.30 -4.50
C GLY A 60 12.96 -6.95 -4.84
N ASN A 61 12.01 -6.48 -4.04
CA ASN A 61 11.34 -5.19 -4.21
C ASN A 61 10.82 -4.73 -2.83
N CYS A 62 11.72 -4.19 -2.01
CA CYS A 62 11.48 -3.91 -0.59
C CYS A 62 11.31 -2.41 -0.28
N TYR A 63 11.25 -1.56 -1.30
CA TYR A 63 11.19 -0.10 -1.15
C TYR A 63 10.41 0.52 -2.31
N PHE A 64 9.63 1.55 -2.02
CA PHE A 64 9.02 2.41 -3.03
C PHE A 64 8.98 3.85 -2.52
N GLU A 65 8.84 4.79 -3.45
CA GLU A 65 8.71 6.21 -3.15
C GLU A 65 7.46 6.80 -3.82
N VAL A 66 6.89 7.80 -3.18
CA VAL A 66 5.79 8.61 -3.70
C VAL A 66 6.23 10.07 -3.67
N THR A 67 6.21 10.71 -4.83
CA THR A 67 6.46 12.16 -4.94
C THR A 67 5.13 12.89 -4.86
N ILE A 68 5.04 13.91 -4.00
CA ILE A 68 3.86 14.76 -3.88
C ILE A 68 3.90 15.80 -4.99
N ILE A 69 3.05 15.62 -6.01
CA ILE A 69 2.92 16.58 -7.12
C ILE A 69 2.08 17.78 -6.70
N ASP A 70 1.01 17.53 -5.95
CA ASP A 70 0.09 18.55 -5.43
C ASP A 70 -0.51 18.06 -4.11
N THR A 71 -0.53 18.90 -3.09
CA THR A 71 -1.13 18.60 -1.78
C THR A 71 -2.66 18.70 -1.79
N GLY A 72 -3.24 19.34 -2.81
CA GLY A 72 -4.63 19.74 -2.83
C GLY A 72 -4.98 20.64 -1.64
N VAL A 73 -6.26 20.64 -1.27
CA VAL A 73 -6.81 21.57 -0.25
C VAL A 73 -6.33 21.24 1.17
N ARG A 74 -6.27 19.96 1.53
CA ARG A 74 -6.01 19.51 2.91
C ARG A 74 -4.63 18.90 3.13
N GLY A 75 -3.91 18.52 2.07
CA GLY A 75 -2.59 17.89 2.21
C GLY A 75 -2.58 16.51 2.86
N MET A 76 -3.74 15.89 3.10
CA MET A 76 -3.88 14.58 3.76
C MET A 76 -3.48 13.44 2.83
N ILE A 77 -2.20 13.40 2.49
CA ILE A 77 -1.57 12.36 1.68
C ILE A 77 -0.89 11.38 2.63
N VAL A 78 -1.10 10.10 2.38
CA VAL A 78 -0.64 9.02 3.27
C VAL A 78 0.09 7.96 2.47
N VAL A 79 1.26 7.55 2.95
CA VAL A 79 2.10 6.53 2.30
C VAL A 79 2.43 5.45 3.31
N GLY A 80 2.25 4.18 2.94
CA GLY A 80 2.51 3.08 3.86
C GLY A 80 2.18 1.70 3.32
N LEU A 81 2.13 0.73 4.24
CA LEU A 81 1.85 -0.67 3.98
C LEU A 81 0.52 -1.08 4.59
N VAL A 82 -0.22 -1.91 3.84
CA VAL A 82 -1.52 -2.42 4.23
C VAL A 82 -1.65 -3.91 3.87
N PRO A 83 -2.54 -4.68 4.54
CA PRO A 83 -2.88 -6.02 4.10
C PRO A 83 -3.56 -6.00 2.73
N GLN A 84 -3.48 -7.12 2.01
CA GLN A 84 -4.05 -7.28 0.67
C GLN A 84 -5.53 -6.85 0.56
N TYR A 85 -6.32 -7.11 1.61
CA TYR A 85 -7.75 -6.82 1.68
C TYR A 85 -8.09 -5.61 2.56
N TYR A 86 -7.24 -4.57 2.54
CA TYR A 86 -7.52 -3.31 3.25
C TYR A 86 -8.83 -2.65 2.79
N LYS A 87 -9.53 -1.98 3.71
CA LYS A 87 -10.72 -1.18 3.38
C LYS A 87 -10.29 0.12 2.70
N LEU A 88 -10.88 0.43 1.55
CA LEU A 88 -10.44 1.54 0.69
C LEU A 88 -11.09 2.90 1.04
N ASP A 89 -11.87 2.94 2.11
CA ASP A 89 -12.50 4.13 2.69
C ASP A 89 -11.84 4.54 4.02
N HIS A 90 -10.67 3.96 4.33
CA HIS A 90 -9.85 4.32 5.49
C HIS A 90 -8.44 4.67 5.00
N GLN A 91 -7.79 5.61 5.68
CA GLN A 91 -6.41 5.93 5.37
C GLN A 91 -5.49 4.78 5.83
N PRO A 92 -4.41 4.46 5.10
CA PRO A 92 -3.40 3.52 5.59
C PRO A 92 -2.89 3.91 6.99
N GLY A 93 -2.65 2.91 7.84
CA GLY A 93 -2.25 3.09 9.23
C GLY A 93 -3.42 3.17 10.23
N TRP A 94 -4.67 3.39 9.79
CA TRP A 94 -5.81 3.49 10.71
C TRP A 94 -6.37 2.14 11.17
N LEU A 95 -6.27 1.09 10.35
CA LEU A 95 -6.83 -0.23 10.66
C LEU A 95 -5.73 -1.25 10.97
N PRO A 96 -6.01 -2.30 11.77
CA PRO A 96 -5.02 -3.30 12.16
C PRO A 96 -4.19 -3.87 11.01
N HIS A 97 -2.94 -4.22 11.31
CA HIS A 97 -1.95 -4.75 10.37
C HIS A 97 -1.53 -3.78 9.25
N SER A 98 -1.74 -2.48 9.44
CA SER A 98 -1.23 -1.44 8.55
C SER A 98 -0.32 -0.47 9.28
N VAL A 99 0.58 0.17 8.54
CA VAL A 99 1.46 1.22 9.04
C VAL A 99 1.67 2.27 7.96
N ALA A 100 1.61 3.55 8.32
CA ALA A 100 1.75 4.62 7.35
C ALA A 100 2.29 5.92 7.96
N TYR A 101 2.97 6.68 7.10
CA TYR A 101 3.42 8.03 7.38
C TYR A 101 2.45 9.04 6.73
N HIS A 102 1.98 9.98 7.54
CA HIS A 102 0.98 10.98 7.14
C HIS A 102 1.68 12.32 6.86
N ALA A 103 1.50 12.83 5.64
CA ALA A 103 2.23 14.01 5.16
C ALA A 103 1.80 15.31 5.86
N ASP A 104 0.52 15.43 6.20
CA ASP A 104 -0.10 16.64 6.74
C ASP A 104 0.30 16.94 8.19
N ASP A 105 0.62 15.92 8.98
CA ASP A 105 0.98 16.07 10.40
C ASP A 105 2.37 15.51 10.75
N GLY A 106 2.99 14.73 9.86
CA GLY A 106 4.29 14.11 10.11
C GLY A 106 4.22 12.98 11.13
N LYS A 107 3.04 12.36 11.34
CA LYS A 107 2.88 11.28 12.30
C LYS A 107 2.91 9.90 11.65
N LEU A 108 3.27 8.92 12.48
CA LEU A 108 3.18 7.50 12.16
C LEU A 108 1.87 6.94 12.73
N TYR A 109 1.13 6.24 11.89
CA TYR A 109 -0.09 5.52 12.27
C TYR A 109 0.15 4.02 12.08
N ASN A 110 -0.09 3.21 13.11
CA ASN A 110 0.28 1.79 13.16
C ASN A 110 -0.88 0.87 13.58
N GLY A 111 -2.00 0.98 12.87
CA GLY A 111 -3.18 0.17 13.04
C GLY A 111 -4.22 0.74 14.00
N ASN A 112 -4.19 2.05 14.22
CA ASN A 112 -5.16 2.80 15.01
C ASN A 112 -5.28 4.24 14.48
N THR A 113 -6.31 4.97 14.90
CA THR A 113 -6.60 6.34 14.44
C THR A 113 -5.84 7.44 15.21
N ILE A 114 -4.92 7.07 16.10
CA ILE A 114 -4.15 8.00 16.94
C ILE A 114 -2.68 7.95 16.49
N GLY A 115 -2.28 8.94 15.69
CA GLY A 115 -0.91 9.05 15.20
C GLY A 115 0.09 9.37 16.32
N GLN A 116 1.31 8.85 16.19
CA GLN A 116 2.44 9.13 17.05
C GLN A 116 3.40 10.10 16.36
N GLN A 117 4.00 11.02 17.12
CA GLN A 117 5.03 11.92 16.58
C GLN A 117 6.17 11.10 15.99
N PHE A 118 6.54 11.39 14.75
CA PHE A 118 7.52 10.57 14.03
C PHE A 118 8.47 11.40 13.18
N GLY A 119 7.96 12.29 12.34
CA GLY A 119 8.78 13.04 11.40
C GLY A 119 8.22 14.43 11.05
N PRO A 120 8.88 15.13 10.13
CA PRO A 120 8.42 16.41 9.63
C PRO A 120 7.34 16.26 8.55
N LYS A 121 6.34 17.14 8.57
CA LYS A 121 5.34 17.25 7.51
C LYS A 121 5.95 17.26 6.10
N CYS A 122 5.23 16.73 5.13
CA CYS A 122 5.63 16.71 3.72
C CYS A 122 4.69 17.59 2.88
N ASN A 123 5.25 18.28 1.89
CA ASN A 123 4.52 19.20 1.01
C ASN A 123 4.76 18.88 -0.46
N CYS A 124 4.17 19.67 -1.37
CA CYS A 124 4.45 19.61 -2.79
C CYS A 124 5.97 19.64 -3.05
N GLY A 125 6.43 18.71 -3.90
CA GLY A 125 7.84 18.49 -4.22
C GLY A 125 8.57 17.51 -3.30
N ASP A 126 8.06 17.24 -2.09
CA ASP A 126 8.65 16.24 -1.20
C ASP A 126 8.37 14.81 -1.71
N ARG A 127 9.32 13.92 -1.44
CA ARG A 127 9.23 12.49 -1.73
C ARG A 127 9.21 11.68 -0.44
N ILE A 128 8.18 10.87 -0.27
CA ILE A 128 8.01 9.96 0.86
C ILE A 128 8.39 8.55 0.40
N GLY A 129 9.40 7.96 1.03
CA GLY A 129 9.74 6.55 0.84
C GLY A 129 9.14 5.67 1.92
N CYS A 130 8.85 4.42 1.56
CA CYS A 130 8.43 3.38 2.48
C CYS A 130 9.13 2.07 2.12
N GLY A 131 9.79 1.46 3.10
CA GLY A 131 10.53 0.22 2.88
C GLY A 131 10.50 -0.73 4.05
N ILE A 132 10.96 -1.95 3.80
CA ILE A 132 11.07 -3.02 4.78
C ILE A 132 12.52 -3.49 4.90
N TYR A 133 12.98 -3.70 6.13
CA TYR A 133 14.30 -4.28 6.37
C TYR A 133 14.30 -5.78 6.03
N LEU A 134 15.34 -6.23 5.31
CA LEU A 134 15.41 -7.60 4.77
C LEU A 134 15.53 -8.70 5.84
N GLY A 135 16.03 -8.38 7.04
CA GLY A 135 16.03 -9.31 8.18
C GLY A 135 14.63 -9.59 8.72
N ALA A 136 13.66 -8.75 8.39
CA ALA A 136 12.30 -8.80 8.94
C ALA A 136 11.37 -9.81 8.24
N PHE A 137 11.93 -10.76 7.50
CA PHE A 137 11.20 -11.91 6.95
C PHE A 137 11.36 -13.17 7.82
N GLU A 138 12.22 -13.15 8.83
CA GLU A 138 12.61 -14.33 9.61
C GLU A 138 11.70 -14.54 10.84
N ASP A 139 11.23 -13.47 11.49
CA ASP A 139 10.56 -13.55 12.80
C ASP A 139 9.04 -13.26 12.80
N ARG A 140 8.37 -13.39 11.64
CA ARG A 140 6.95 -13.01 11.44
C ARG A 140 6.61 -11.53 11.76
N GLN A 141 7.59 -10.74 12.15
CA GLN A 141 7.51 -9.29 12.31
C GLN A 141 8.28 -8.61 11.20
N THR A 142 7.64 -7.64 10.55
CA THR A 142 8.25 -6.84 9.50
C THR A 142 8.55 -5.45 10.04
N THR A 143 9.82 -5.08 10.12
CA THR A 143 10.26 -3.73 10.46
C THR A 143 10.18 -2.86 9.22
N VAL A 144 9.38 -1.79 9.33
CA VAL A 144 9.13 -0.82 8.27
C VAL A 144 9.88 0.47 8.61
N PHE A 145 10.51 1.08 7.61
CA PHE A 145 11.11 2.40 7.70
C PHE A 145 10.48 3.34 6.68
N PHE A 146 10.58 4.63 6.94
CA PHE A 146 10.14 5.68 6.04
C PHE A 146 11.27 6.65 5.75
N THR A 147 11.25 7.25 4.56
CA THR A 147 12.20 8.29 4.19
C THR A 147 11.46 9.55 3.78
N LYS A 148 12.09 10.70 3.99
CA LYS A 148 11.73 11.96 3.36
C LYS A 148 12.90 12.42 2.52
N ASN A 149 12.68 12.62 1.22
CA ASN A 149 13.68 13.07 0.26
C ASN A 149 14.97 12.22 0.29
N GLY A 150 14.80 10.89 0.42
CA GLY A 150 15.90 9.92 0.46
C GLY A 150 16.61 9.79 1.82
N LYS A 151 16.23 10.58 2.83
CA LYS A 151 16.77 10.44 4.20
C LYS A 151 15.75 9.72 5.08
N GLU A 152 16.19 8.68 5.78
CA GLU A 152 15.34 7.99 6.78
C GLU A 152 14.84 8.97 7.85
N VAL A 153 13.57 8.82 8.20
CA VAL A 153 12.92 9.58 9.26
C VAL A 153 13.18 8.85 10.57
N SER A 154 13.81 9.54 11.53
CA SER A 154 14.24 9.02 12.84
C SER A 154 13.74 9.88 13.98
#